data_AF-A0A7Z9I5U6-F1
#
_entry.id   AF-A0A7Z9I5U6-F1
#
_cell.length_a   1.000
_cell.length_b   1.000
_cell.length_c   1.000
_cell.angle_alpha   90.00
_cell.angle_beta   90.00
_cell.angle_gamma   90.00
#
_symmetry.space_group_name_H-M   'P 1'
#
loop_
_entity.id
_entity.type
_entity.pdbx_description
1 polymer ?
#
loop_
_entity_poly.entity_id
_entity_poly.type
_entity_poly.pdbx_seq_one_letter_code
_entity_poly.pdbx_strand_id
1 'polypeptide(L)' 'QRLQSHNITLTGASDHGVSEALYLDDPDKNGVELYWDRPQNMWPKDENKNLTMYIKPLDLRSLLDEVEKK' A
#
# COMPACT_ATOMS: atom_id res chain seq x y z
N GLN A 1 -12.04 1.44 0.19
CA GLN A 1 -13.52 1.45 0.09
C GLN A 1 -14.10 0.21 -0.60
N ARG A 2 -13.76 -0.13 -1.85
CA ARG A 2 -14.38 -1.28 -2.55
C ARG A 2 -14.20 -2.65 -1.87
N LEU A 3 -13.02 -2.92 -1.31
CA LEU A 3 -12.76 -4.17 -0.58
C LEU A 3 -13.65 -4.27 0.66
N GLN A 4 -13.75 -3.18 1.44
CA GLN A 4 -14.64 -3.10 2.60
C GLN A 4 -16.11 -3.31 2.23
N SER A 5 -16.58 -2.70 1.13
CA SER A 5 -17.98 -2.85 0.70
C SER A 5 -18.34 -4.27 0.27
N HIS A 6 -17.34 -5.10 -0.05
CA HIS A 6 -17.51 -6.52 -0.40
C HIS A 6 -17.09 -7.45 0.75
N ASN A 7 -16.86 -6.93 1.96
CA ASN A 7 -16.40 -7.69 3.13
C ASN A 7 -15.12 -8.50 2.88
N ILE A 8 -14.23 -7.99 2.02
CA ILE A 8 -12.94 -8.61 1.77
C ILE A 8 -11.98 -8.22 2.90
N THR A 9 -11.48 -9.21 3.62
CA THR A 9 -10.50 -9.04 4.70
C THR A 9 -9.10 -8.93 4.11
N LEU A 10 -8.34 -7.93 4.56
CA LEU A 10 -6.92 -7.84 4.25
C LEU A 10 -6.13 -8.81 5.12
N THR A 11 -5.19 -9.53 4.52
CA THR A 11 -4.21 -10.37 5.21
C THR A 11 -2.97 -9.57 5.62
N GLY A 12 -2.75 -8.40 5.01
CA GLY A 12 -1.68 -7.48 5.36
C GLY A 12 -1.72 -6.17 4.57
N ALA A 13 -0.87 -5.23 4.95
CA ALA A 13 -0.61 -4.00 4.20
C ALA A 13 0.80 -3.47 4.50
N SER A 14 1.51 -3.03 3.46
CA SER A 14 2.92 -2.61 3.56
C SER A 14 3.19 -1.33 2.78
N ASP A 15 4.03 -0.48 3.35
CA ASP A 15 4.67 0.67 2.70
C ASP A 15 6.13 0.31 2.41
N HIS A 16 6.47 0.28 1.13
CA HIS A 16 7.80 -0.04 0.63
C HIS A 16 8.70 1.20 0.43
N GLY A 17 8.18 2.38 0.75
CA GLY A 17 8.75 3.70 0.48
C GLY A 17 8.56 4.15 -0.97
N VAL A 18 8.68 3.22 -1.92
CA VAL A 18 8.48 3.46 -3.37
C VAL A 18 7.10 3.04 -3.86
N SER A 19 6.44 2.14 -3.14
CA SER A 19 5.12 1.61 -3.45
C SER A 19 4.37 1.28 -2.18
N GLU A 20 3.05 1.22 -2.28
CA GLU A 20 2.15 0.77 -1.22
C GLU A 20 1.44 -0.49 -1.69
N ALA A 21 1.25 -1.45 -0.79
CA ALA A 21 0.66 -2.73 -1.12
C ALA A 21 -0.40 -3.15 -0.10
N LEU A 22 -1.49 -3.73 -0.59
CA LEU A 22 -2.52 -4.41 0.17
C LEU A 22 -2.53 -5.88 -0.20
N TYR A 23 -2.56 -6.74 0.81
CA TYR A 23 -2.58 -8.20 0.65
C TYR A 23 -3.94 -8.74 1.09
N LEU A 24 -4.48 -9.67 0.32
CA LEU A 24 -5.74 -10.35 0.56
C LEU A 24 -5.71 -11.75 -0.07
N ASP A 25 -6.68 -12.58 0.31
CA ASP A 25 -6.89 -13.87 -0.34
C ASP A 25 -8.13 -13.79 -1.25
N ASP A 26 -8.05 -14.42 -2.42
CA ASP A 26 -9.23 -14.65 -3.26
C ASP A 26 -10.13 -15.77 -2.69
N PRO A 27 -11.33 -16.03 -3.25
CA PRO A 27 -12.21 -17.09 -2.77
C PRO A 27 -11.59 -18.51 -2.81
N ASP A 28 -10.62 -18.74 -3.68
CA ASP A 28 -9.89 -20.00 -3.82
C ASP A 28 -8.66 -20.09 -2.88
N LYS A 29 -8.43 -19.04 -2.08
CA LYS A 29 -7.30 -18.88 -1.15
C LYS A 29 -5.95 -18.67 -1.82
N ASN A 30 -5.94 -18.15 -3.04
CA ASN A 30 -4.73 -17.62 -3.65
C ASN A 30 -4.44 -16.24 -3.06
N GLY A 31 -3.18 -16.00 -2.69
CA GLY A 31 -2.73 -14.69 -2.25
C GLY A 31 -2.75 -13.70 -3.41
N VAL A 32 -3.38 -12.55 -3.20
CA VAL A 32 -3.45 -11.44 -4.15
C VAL A 32 -2.81 -10.20 -3.53
N GLU A 33 -1.96 -9.54 -4.31
CA GLU A 33 -1.35 -8.25 -3.95
C GLU A 33 -1.88 -7.15 -4.87
N LEU A 34 -2.47 -6.13 -4.26
CA LEU A 34 -2.82 -4.88 -4.93
C LEU A 34 -1.75 -3.87 -4.55
N TYR A 35 -0.89 -3.50 -5.50
CA TYR A 35 0.15 -2.52 -5.27
C TYR A 35 -0.04 -1.27 -6.13
N TRP A 36 0.47 -0.16 -5.63
CA TRP A 36 0.52 1.10 -6.34
C TRP A 36 1.90 1.75 -6.15
N ASP A 37 2.54 2.11 -7.26
CA ASP A 37 3.81 2.84 -7.24
C ASP A 37 3.56 4.31 -6.92
N ARG A 38 4.32 4.82 -5.94
CA ARG A 38 4.36 6.26 -5.69
C ARG A 38 5.03 6.96 -6.87
N PRO A 39 4.65 8.21 -7.19
CA PRO A 39 5.40 9.03 -8.13
C PRO A 39 6.90 9.04 -7.79
N GLN A 40 7.77 8.88 -8.80
CA GLN A 40 9.22 8.74 -8.58
C GLN A 40 9.86 9.92 -7.83
N ASN A 41 9.27 11.11 -7.92
CA ASN A 41 9.73 12.30 -7.18
C ASN A 41 9.45 12.22 -5.66
N MET A 42 8.59 11.30 -5.22
CA MET A 42 8.28 11.03 -3.81
C MET A 42 9.13 9.89 -3.23
N TRP A 43 9.95 9.23 -4.05
CA TRP A 43 10.74 8.10 -3.58
C TRP A 43 11.80 8.55 -2.56
N PRO A 44 11.90 7.86 -1.42
CA PRO A 44 12.86 8.18 -0.38
C PRO A 44 14.30 8.03 -0.89
N LYS A 45 15.12 9.02 -0.57
CA LYS A 45 16.55 9.03 -0.90
C LYS A 45 17.38 9.36 0.34
N ASP A 46 18.57 8.78 0.41
CA ASP A 46 19.56 9.13 1.43
C ASP A 46 20.25 10.48 1.13
N GLU A 47 21.15 10.90 2.01
CA GLU A 47 21.95 12.13 1.87
C GLU A 47 22.79 12.13 0.58
N ASN A 48 23.12 10.95 0.04
CA ASN A 48 23.90 10.75 -1.18
C ASN A 48 23.03 10.59 -2.43
N LYS A 49 21.71 10.80 -2.32
CA LYS A 49 20.70 10.66 -3.39
C LYS A 49 20.48 9.23 -3.89
N ASN A 50 20.90 8.22 -3.14
CA ASN A 50 20.59 6.83 -3.44
C ASN A 50 19.17 6.49 -3.00
N LEU A 51 18.51 5.59 -3.72
CA LEU A 51 17.18 5.10 -3.38
C LEU A 51 17.20 4.34 -2.05
N THR A 52 16.26 4.63 -1.16
CA THR A 52 16.14 3.94 0.14
C THR A 52 14.81 3.23 0.27
N MET A 53 14.74 1.98 -0.18
CA MET A 53 13.57 1.14 0.06
C MET A 53 13.54 0.67 1.52
N TYR A 54 12.34 0.57 2.08
CA TYR A 54 12.11 0.03 3.42
C TYR A 54 10.83 -0.79 3.42
N ILE A 55 10.51 -1.48 4.52
CA ILE A 55 9.21 -2.12 4.70
C ILE A 55 8.65 -1.65 6.03
N LYS A 56 7.51 -0.98 6.00
CA LYS A 56 6.79 -0.51 7.20
C LYS A 56 5.31 -0.90 7.11
N PRO A 57 4.61 -1.01 8.24
CA PRO A 57 3.15 -1.12 8.22
C PRO A 57 2.54 0.09 7.50
N LEU A 58 1.65 -0.17 6.55
CA LEU A 58 0.92 0.90 5.85
C LEU A 58 -0.15 1.49 6.78
N ASP A 59 -0.26 2.82 6.80
CA ASP A 59 -1.33 3.50 7.52
C ASP A 59 -2.65 3.44 6.73
N LEU A 60 -3.46 2.43 7.03
CA LEU A 60 -4.75 2.21 6.38
C LEU A 60 -5.77 3.32 6.66
N ARG A 61 -5.68 4.03 7.79
CA ARG A 61 -6.60 5.13 8.10
C ARG A 61 -6.27 6.33 7.22
N SER A 62 -5.01 6.72 7.18
CA SER A 62 -4.55 7.79 6.31
C SER A 62 -4.87 7.49 4.84
N LEU A 63 -4.74 6.24 4.40
CA LEU A 63 -5.10 5.85 3.03
C LEU A 63 -6.60 5.98 2.72
N LEU A 64 -7.48 5.70 3.69
CA LEU A 64 -8.92 5.87 3.51
C LEU A 64 -9.31 7.35 3.46
N ASP A 65 -8.68 8.20 4.28
CA ASP A 65 -8.93 9.64 4.32
C ASP A 65 -8.62 10.31 2.97
N GLU A 66 -7.66 9.79 2.20
CA GLU A 66 -7.35 10.30 0.84
C GLU A 66 -8.52 10.17 -0.15
N VAL A 67 -9.47 9.28 0.12
CA VAL A 67 -10.68 9.14 -0.71
C VAL A 67 -11.71 10.23 -0.36
N GLU A 68 -11.73 10.71 0.88
CA GLU A 68 -12.66 11.75 1.35
C GLU A 68 -12.18 13.17 1.03
N LYS A 69 -10.87 13.35 0.83
CA LYS A 69 -10.27 14.63 0.42
C LYS A 69 -10.45 14.97 -1.07
N LYS A 70 -11.00 14.06 -1.86
CA LYS A 70 -11.31 14.25 -3.28
C LYS A 70 -12.73 14.75 -3.49
#